data_AF-A0A7C6NZT1-F1
#
_entry.id   AF-A0A7C6NZT1-F1
#
_cell.length_a   1.000
_cell.length_b   1.000
_cell.length_c   1.000
_cell.angle_alpha   90.00
_cell.angle_beta   90.00
_cell.angle_gamma   90.00
#
_symmetry.space_group_name_H-M   'P 1'
#
loop_
_entity.id
_entity.type
_entity.pdbx_description
1 polymer ?
#
loop_
_entity_poly.entity_id
_entity_poly.type
_entity_poly.pdbx_seq_one_letter_code
_entity_poly.pdbx_strand_id
1 'polypeptide(L)'
;MEVFMSTLNANEKELLKHFITVDEAVIELKNELKEKFNEDLFYRFLNKFLIIPVTRDDTTYIYRHDMILCNKLMRLNYNITDQEIIKYGYNGSFLVSRIKISKGTFLIYDECDNKSAVPVFVRNILYDFSENQEEQCELCQMDLLGTTIVTTDLGIRRYIENAIFRKHQLDKIKHSNFANSSSYMGSKKKIVGFVLESILPHLTDESVFLDIMCGSGAVSNALAQMGNVYASDAQDFCRLLAKIQGKGFNSDKAKLLLKNIYKDYNDNLNELQHECGSALEAEDSIFHMDLNHRQHVLESYQDFINNFELYSSTDVNSKKILDKIY
;
A
#
# COMPACT_ATOMS: atom_id res chain seq x y z
N MET A 1 13.86 -33.48 17.93
CA MET A 1 12.46 -33.00 17.96
C MET A 1 11.84 -33.08 19.36
N GLU A 2 11.88 -34.22 20.06
CA GLU A 2 11.28 -34.38 21.41
C GLU A 2 11.91 -33.50 22.51
N VAL A 3 13.23 -33.28 22.47
CA VAL A 3 13.93 -32.43 23.45
C VAL A 3 13.63 -30.94 23.23
N PHE A 4 13.38 -30.52 21.98
CA PHE A 4 13.09 -29.13 21.59
C PHE A 4 11.64 -28.73 21.90
N MET A 5 10.71 -29.68 21.82
CA MET A 5 9.33 -29.50 22.23
C MET A 5 9.17 -29.27 23.74
N SER A 6 10.19 -29.45 24.58
CA SER A 6 10.05 -29.38 26.04
C SER A 6 10.07 -27.95 26.62
N THR A 7 10.63 -26.97 25.90
CA THR A 7 10.84 -25.58 26.36
C THR A 7 9.84 -24.57 25.81
N LEU A 8 9.03 -24.98 24.84
CA LEU A 8 8.05 -24.12 24.18
C LEU A 8 6.71 -24.14 24.93
N ASN A 9 6.01 -22.99 24.96
CA ASN A 9 4.66 -22.96 25.51
C ASN A 9 3.68 -23.74 24.60
N ALA A 10 2.49 -24.08 25.10
CA ALA A 10 1.54 -24.92 24.38
C ALA A 10 1.14 -24.35 23.00
N ASN A 11 1.01 -23.02 22.89
CA ASN A 11 0.66 -22.34 21.64
C ASN A 11 1.79 -22.39 20.60
N GLU A 12 3.05 -22.29 21.03
CA GLU A 12 4.21 -22.41 20.14
C GLU A 12 4.35 -23.84 19.59
N LYS A 13 4.06 -24.86 20.40
CA LYS A 13 4.06 -26.25 19.93
C LYS A 13 2.96 -26.53 18.92
N GLU A 14 1.81 -25.88 19.05
CA GLU A 14 0.70 -26.01 18.11
C GLU A 14 1.00 -25.32 16.78
N LEU A 15 1.56 -24.11 16.82
CA LEU A 15 2.01 -23.39 15.61
C LEU A 15 3.07 -24.18 14.84
N LEU A 16 4.07 -24.76 15.52
CA LEU A 16 5.11 -25.54 14.87
C LEU A 16 4.62 -26.79 14.14
N LYS A 17 3.41 -27.31 14.43
CA LYS A 17 2.83 -28.42 13.64
C LYS A 17 2.53 -28.04 12.19
N HIS A 18 2.36 -26.74 11.93
CA HIS A 18 2.10 -26.23 10.59
C HIS A 18 3.36 -25.92 9.79
N PHE A 19 4.53 -26.02 10.42
CA PHE A 19 5.83 -25.77 9.79
C PHE A 19 6.67 -27.03 9.78
N ILE A 20 7.53 -27.15 8.78
CA ILE A 20 8.51 -28.23 8.65
C ILE A 20 9.87 -27.59 8.44
N THR A 21 10.93 -28.16 9.03
CA THR A 21 12.28 -27.66 8.76
C THR A 21 12.65 -27.90 7.30
N VAL A 22 13.53 -27.07 6.75
CA VAL A 22 14.03 -27.24 5.38
C VAL A 22 14.66 -28.62 5.18
N ASP A 23 15.42 -29.12 6.16
CA ASP A 23 16.07 -30.43 6.09
C ASP A 23 15.05 -31.58 6.08
N GLU A 24 14.02 -31.52 6.95
CA GLU A 24 12.94 -32.50 6.94
C GLU A 24 12.12 -32.43 5.63
N ALA A 25 11.89 -31.23 5.10
CA ALA A 25 11.20 -31.04 3.83
C ALA A 25 11.96 -31.68 2.65
N VAL A 26 13.30 -31.52 2.60
CA VAL A 26 14.16 -32.18 1.61
C VAL A 26 14.02 -33.70 1.72
N ILE A 27 14.05 -34.25 2.93
CA ILE A 27 13.90 -35.69 3.16
C ILE A 27 12.52 -36.19 2.69
N GLU A 28 11.44 -35.50 3.08
CA GLU A 28 10.06 -35.87 2.72
C GLU A 28 9.85 -35.80 1.19
N LEU A 29 10.27 -34.70 0.54
CA LEU A 29 10.17 -34.54 -0.91
C LEU A 29 11.03 -35.55 -1.67
N LYS A 30 12.26 -35.82 -1.21
CA LYS A 30 13.14 -36.81 -1.83
C LYS A 30 12.56 -38.22 -1.77
N ASN A 31 11.96 -38.59 -0.63
CA ASN A 31 11.29 -39.88 -0.48
C ASN A 31 10.07 -40.01 -1.39
N GLU A 32 9.28 -38.93 -1.52
CA GLU A 32 8.06 -38.94 -2.31
C GLU A 32 8.31 -38.87 -3.83
N LEU A 33 9.20 -37.98 -4.27
CA LEU A 33 9.47 -37.69 -5.68
C LEU A 33 10.55 -38.61 -6.29
N LYS A 34 11.40 -39.23 -5.47
CA LYS A 34 12.51 -40.09 -5.90
C LYS A 34 13.38 -39.36 -6.93
N GLU A 35 13.53 -39.93 -8.14
CA GLU A 35 14.32 -39.37 -9.24
C GLU A 35 13.81 -38.01 -9.73
N LYS A 36 12.56 -37.65 -9.43
CA LYS A 36 11.98 -36.36 -9.79
C LYS A 36 12.40 -35.22 -8.86
N PHE A 37 13.04 -35.54 -7.74
CA PHE A 37 13.52 -34.53 -6.81
C PHE A 37 14.83 -33.93 -7.32
N ASN A 38 14.88 -32.61 -7.45
CA ASN A 38 16.08 -31.86 -7.75
C ASN A 38 16.36 -30.89 -6.60
N GLU A 39 17.42 -31.15 -5.85
CA GLU A 39 17.79 -30.38 -4.66
C GLU A 39 18.17 -28.93 -5.00
N ASP A 40 18.93 -28.70 -6.08
CA ASP A 40 19.28 -27.36 -6.53
C ASP A 40 18.03 -26.55 -6.91
N LEU A 41 17.08 -27.18 -7.61
CA LEU A 41 15.81 -26.55 -7.95
C LEU A 41 14.98 -26.21 -6.69
N PHE A 42 15.02 -27.06 -5.66
CA PHE A 42 14.32 -26.80 -4.39
C PHE A 42 14.88 -25.55 -3.71
N TYR A 43 16.21 -25.45 -3.62
CA TYR A 43 16.84 -24.26 -3.06
C TYR A 43 16.61 -23.02 -3.92
N ARG A 44 16.47 -23.14 -5.25
CA ARG A 44 16.02 -22.02 -6.10
C ARG A 44 14.62 -21.55 -5.72
N PHE A 45 13.68 -22.45 -5.41
CA PHE A 45 12.32 -22.05 -4.98
C PHE A 45 12.35 -21.23 -3.68
N LEU A 46 13.20 -21.63 -2.73
CA LEU A 46 13.40 -20.91 -1.47
C LEU A 46 14.07 -19.55 -1.69
N ASN A 47 15.19 -19.52 -2.42
CA ASN A 47 15.98 -18.31 -2.66
C ASN A 47 15.18 -17.25 -3.45
N LYS A 48 14.31 -17.69 -4.35
CA LYS A 48 13.42 -16.81 -5.12
C LYS A 48 12.12 -16.49 -4.42
N PHE A 49 11.89 -16.98 -3.20
CA PHE A 49 10.65 -16.77 -2.46
C PHE A 49 9.40 -17.22 -3.25
N LEU A 50 9.54 -18.21 -4.13
CA LEU A 50 8.38 -18.90 -4.70
C LEU A 50 7.62 -19.61 -3.58
N ILE A 51 8.38 -20.09 -2.59
CA ILE A 51 7.94 -20.61 -1.30
C ILE A 51 8.53 -19.72 -0.22
N ILE A 52 7.78 -19.41 0.84
CA ILE A 52 8.25 -18.48 1.87
C ILE A 52 9.04 -19.25 2.96
N PRO A 53 10.37 -19.06 3.05
CA PRO A 53 11.11 -19.52 4.22
C PRO A 53 10.86 -18.60 5.42
N VAL A 54 10.76 -19.19 6.60
CA VAL A 54 10.70 -18.49 7.89
C VAL A 54 11.87 -18.97 8.73
N THR A 55 12.76 -18.07 9.15
CA THR A 55 13.93 -18.41 9.95
C THR A 55 13.73 -18.01 11.40
N ARG A 56 13.99 -18.94 12.33
CA ARG A 56 14.00 -18.72 13.78
C ARG A 56 15.18 -19.48 14.39
N ASP A 57 15.98 -18.81 15.20
CA ASP A 57 17.10 -19.40 15.95
C ASP A 57 17.99 -20.30 15.05
N ASP A 58 18.47 -19.72 13.94
CA ASP A 58 19.27 -20.35 12.87
C ASP A 58 18.61 -21.52 12.11
N THR A 59 17.39 -21.89 12.47
CA THR A 59 16.63 -22.94 11.80
C THR A 59 15.67 -22.31 10.79
N THR A 60 15.68 -22.79 9.55
CA THR A 60 14.75 -22.34 8.50
C THR A 60 13.62 -23.35 8.35
N TYR A 61 12.40 -22.81 8.29
CA TYR A 61 11.15 -23.54 8.20
C TYR A 61 10.40 -23.13 6.94
N ILE A 62 9.54 -24.01 6.44
CA ILE A 62 8.51 -23.68 5.44
C ILE A 62 7.15 -24.11 5.95
N TYR A 63 6.10 -23.48 5.43
CA TYR A 63 4.74 -23.88 5.74
C TYR A 63 4.43 -25.24 5.12
N ARG A 64 3.87 -26.16 5.90
CA ARG A 64 3.67 -27.55 5.45
C ARG A 64 2.77 -27.66 4.22
N HIS A 65 1.84 -26.73 4.03
CA HIS A 65 0.97 -26.70 2.84
C HIS A 65 1.75 -26.36 1.55
N ASP A 66 2.85 -25.60 1.67
CA ASP A 66 3.70 -25.29 0.51
C ASP A 66 4.46 -26.52 -0.02
N MET A 67 4.50 -27.64 0.73
CA MET A 67 5.03 -28.92 0.25
C MET A 67 4.27 -29.44 -0.98
N ILE A 68 2.96 -29.20 -1.04
CA ILE A 68 2.13 -29.55 -2.20
C ILE A 68 2.61 -28.76 -3.43
N LEU A 69 2.90 -27.48 -3.24
CA LEU A 69 3.41 -26.62 -4.29
C LEU A 69 4.85 -27.03 -4.71
N CYS A 70 5.74 -27.35 -3.78
CA CYS A 70 7.06 -27.92 -4.07
C CYS A 70 6.92 -29.12 -5.00
N ASN A 71 6.06 -30.06 -4.62
CA ASN A 71 5.87 -31.32 -5.33
C ASN A 71 5.37 -31.07 -6.77
N LYS A 72 4.35 -30.23 -6.91
CA LYS A 72 3.81 -29.79 -8.21
C LYS A 72 4.90 -29.18 -9.09
N LEU A 73 5.65 -28.22 -8.56
CA LEU A 73 6.71 -27.54 -9.30
C LEU A 73 7.84 -28.50 -9.71
N MET A 74 8.26 -29.40 -8.83
CA MET A 74 9.26 -30.43 -9.16
C MET A 74 8.81 -31.30 -10.33
N ARG A 75 7.56 -31.78 -10.29
CA ARG A 75 6.99 -32.60 -11.38
C ARG A 75 6.90 -31.84 -12.70
N LEU A 76 6.53 -30.56 -12.66
CA LEU A 76 6.48 -29.69 -13.83
C LEU A 76 7.86 -29.53 -14.47
N ASN A 77 8.89 -29.35 -13.65
CA ASN A 77 10.25 -29.07 -14.13
C ASN A 77 11.05 -30.33 -14.48
N TYR A 78 10.64 -31.51 -14.00
CA TYR A 78 11.29 -32.77 -14.36
C TYR A 78 11.06 -33.18 -15.82
N ASN A 79 9.88 -32.88 -16.39
CA ASN A 79 9.47 -33.32 -17.73
C ASN A 79 9.62 -32.23 -18.81
N ILE A 80 10.56 -31.29 -18.65
CA ILE A 80 10.77 -30.25 -19.67
C ILE A 80 11.49 -30.88 -20.87
N THR A 81 10.86 -30.80 -22.05
CA THR A 81 11.47 -31.30 -23.31
C THR A 81 12.29 -30.22 -24.00
N ASP A 82 13.26 -30.61 -24.83
CA ASP A 82 14.04 -29.66 -25.66
C ASP A 82 13.13 -28.82 -26.58
N GLN A 83 12.04 -29.42 -27.09
CA GLN A 83 11.04 -28.71 -27.88
C GLN A 83 10.34 -27.62 -27.08
N GLU A 84 10.02 -27.87 -25.81
CA GLU A 84 9.50 -26.83 -24.92
C GLU A 84 10.53 -25.74 -24.65
N ILE A 85 11.80 -26.09 -24.42
CA ILE A 85 12.87 -25.11 -24.20
C ILE A 85 13.02 -24.19 -25.41
N ILE A 86 12.96 -24.75 -26.63
CA ILE A 86 13.03 -23.98 -27.88
C ILE A 86 11.77 -23.12 -28.05
N LYS A 87 10.58 -23.70 -27.82
CA LYS A 87 9.29 -22.99 -28.00
C LYS A 87 9.15 -21.82 -27.03
N TYR A 88 9.47 -22.02 -25.76
CA TYR A 88 9.43 -20.99 -24.72
C TYR A 88 10.81 -20.32 -24.55
N GLY A 89 11.58 -20.28 -25.64
CA GLY A 89 12.85 -19.59 -25.70
C GLY A 89 12.70 -18.12 -25.30
N TYR A 90 13.78 -17.57 -24.75
CA TYR A 90 13.87 -16.17 -24.35
C TYR A 90 14.81 -15.47 -25.31
N ASN A 91 14.34 -14.41 -25.96
CA ASN A 91 15.10 -13.66 -26.95
C ASN A 91 16.01 -12.58 -26.33
N GLY A 92 16.13 -12.53 -24.99
CA GLY A 92 16.97 -11.57 -24.29
C GLY A 92 18.38 -12.10 -23.99
N SER A 93 18.77 -12.04 -22.71
CA SER A 93 20.08 -12.50 -22.22
C SER A 93 20.27 -14.02 -22.38
N PHE A 94 21.53 -14.43 -22.62
CA PHE A 94 21.95 -15.84 -22.63
C PHE A 94 22.06 -16.43 -21.22
N LEU A 95 22.31 -15.61 -20.20
CA LEU A 95 22.47 -16.03 -18.80
C LEU A 95 21.15 -15.87 -18.05
N VAL A 96 20.22 -16.80 -18.31
CA VAL A 96 18.90 -16.78 -17.67
C VAL A 96 18.54 -18.13 -17.09
N SER A 97 18.01 -18.09 -15.88
CA SER A 97 17.39 -19.24 -15.25
C SER A 97 15.92 -19.30 -15.63
N ARG A 98 15.41 -20.53 -15.77
CA ARG A 98 14.03 -20.82 -16.13
C ARG A 98 13.41 -21.74 -15.11
N ILE A 99 12.19 -21.43 -14.70
CA ILE A 99 11.36 -22.30 -13.88
C ILE A 99 10.00 -22.41 -14.55
N LYS A 100 9.57 -23.64 -14.87
CA LYS A 100 8.21 -23.91 -15.33
C LYS A 100 7.26 -23.79 -14.14
N ILE A 101 6.37 -22.80 -14.20
CA ILE A 101 5.46 -22.47 -13.08
C ILE A 101 4.03 -22.94 -13.31
N SER A 102 3.64 -23.17 -14.57
CA SER A 102 2.39 -23.80 -14.96
C SER A 102 2.55 -24.49 -16.32
N LYS A 103 1.53 -25.22 -16.79
CA LYS A 103 1.51 -25.81 -18.12
C LYS A 103 1.60 -24.68 -19.16
N GLY A 104 2.59 -24.75 -20.04
CA GLY A 104 2.84 -23.72 -21.04
C GLY A 104 3.20 -22.33 -20.49
N THR A 105 3.74 -22.26 -19.26
CA THR A 105 4.20 -21.00 -18.66
C THR A 105 5.53 -21.17 -17.96
N PHE A 106 6.48 -20.29 -18.30
CA PHE A 106 7.82 -20.22 -17.73
C PHE A 106 8.05 -18.86 -17.08
N LEU A 107 8.60 -18.91 -15.87
CA LEU A 107 9.26 -17.79 -15.21
C LEU A 107 10.71 -17.75 -15.68
N ILE A 108 11.15 -16.58 -16.11
CA ILE A 108 12.51 -16.32 -16.57
C ILE A 108 13.07 -15.15 -15.77
N TYR A 109 14.30 -15.34 -15.28
CA TYR A 109 15.03 -14.34 -14.50
C TYR A 109 16.53 -14.48 -14.74
N ASP A 110 17.29 -13.43 -14.40
CA ASP A 110 18.75 -13.42 -14.55
C ASP A 110 19.41 -14.42 -13.58
N GLU A 111 20.33 -15.26 -14.09
CA GLU A 111 21.09 -16.22 -13.27
C GLU A 111 21.95 -15.55 -12.19
N CYS A 112 22.40 -14.32 -12.43
CA CYS A 112 23.19 -13.57 -11.46
C CYS A 112 22.32 -12.98 -10.35
N ASP A 113 21.01 -12.91 -10.54
CA ASP A 113 20.08 -12.43 -9.54
C ASP A 113 19.66 -13.56 -8.61
N ASN A 114 20.51 -13.95 -7.67
CA ASN A 114 20.18 -15.05 -6.73
C ASN A 114 19.42 -14.60 -5.48
N LYS A 115 19.15 -13.29 -5.31
CA LYS A 115 18.61 -12.72 -4.06
C LYS A 115 17.34 -11.92 -4.21
N SER A 116 16.91 -11.55 -5.42
CA SER A 116 15.61 -10.92 -5.59
C SER A 116 14.50 -11.94 -5.28
N ALA A 117 13.62 -11.61 -4.32
CA ALA A 117 12.34 -12.28 -4.23
C ALA A 117 11.55 -12.05 -5.54
N VAL A 118 10.89 -13.09 -6.05
CA VAL A 118 9.96 -12.87 -7.17
C VAL A 118 8.79 -12.00 -6.71
N PRO A 119 8.22 -11.18 -7.59
CA PRO A 119 7.03 -10.41 -7.28
C PRO A 119 5.85 -11.31 -6.90
N VAL A 120 4.98 -10.84 -5.98
CA VAL A 120 3.81 -11.59 -5.47
C VAL A 120 2.88 -12.06 -6.59
N PHE A 121 2.71 -11.30 -7.67
CA PHE A 121 1.86 -11.71 -8.78
C PHE A 121 2.29 -13.06 -9.38
N VAL A 122 3.59 -13.39 -9.34
CA VAL A 122 4.11 -14.69 -9.80
C VAL A 122 3.62 -15.80 -8.88
N ARG A 123 3.58 -15.56 -7.56
CA ARG A 123 3.04 -16.52 -6.59
C ARG A 123 1.54 -16.72 -6.79
N ASN A 124 0.78 -15.67 -7.07
CA ASN A 124 -0.65 -15.82 -7.37
C ASN A 124 -0.87 -16.74 -8.59
N ILE A 125 -0.01 -16.67 -9.61
CA ILE A 125 -0.04 -17.63 -10.73
C ILE A 125 0.14 -19.09 -10.24
N LEU A 126 1.05 -19.32 -9.28
CA LEU A 126 1.33 -20.65 -8.75
C LEU A 126 0.14 -21.27 -8.00
N TYR A 127 -0.54 -20.46 -7.19
CA TYR A 127 -1.66 -20.89 -6.36
C TYR A 127 -2.97 -20.94 -7.14
N ASP A 128 -3.27 -19.93 -7.98
CA ASP A 128 -4.60 -19.74 -8.56
C ASP A 128 -4.78 -20.41 -9.93
N PHE A 129 -3.70 -20.53 -10.74
CA PHE A 129 -3.80 -21.02 -12.13
C PHE A 129 -3.44 -22.51 -12.23
N SER A 130 -4.01 -23.34 -11.34
CA SER A 130 -3.73 -24.77 -11.31
C SER A 130 -4.52 -25.59 -12.34
N GLU A 131 -3.75 -26.27 -13.20
CA GLU A 131 -4.05 -27.47 -13.99
C GLU A 131 -5.03 -27.39 -15.18
N ASN A 132 -5.99 -26.47 -15.19
CA ASN A 132 -6.94 -26.37 -16.31
C ASN A 132 -6.55 -25.23 -17.27
N GLN A 133 -5.77 -25.58 -18.30
CA GLN A 133 -5.67 -24.75 -19.49
C GLN A 133 -7.01 -24.75 -20.20
N GLU A 134 -7.87 -23.78 -19.90
CA GLU A 134 -9.17 -23.64 -20.59
C GLU A 134 -8.98 -23.03 -21.99
N GLU A 135 -8.08 -22.04 -22.14
CA GLU A 135 -7.84 -21.34 -23.40
C GLU A 135 -6.34 -21.05 -23.61
N GLN A 136 -5.83 -21.33 -24.83
CA GLN A 136 -4.47 -21.00 -25.24
C GLN A 136 -4.43 -19.72 -26.08
N CYS A 137 -3.31 -19.01 -26.01
CA CYS A 137 -2.99 -17.87 -26.86
C CYS A 137 -1.67 -18.08 -27.62
N GLU A 138 -1.37 -17.18 -28.56
CA GLU A 138 -0.03 -17.07 -29.13
C GLU A 138 1.01 -16.86 -28.02
N LEU A 139 2.23 -17.35 -28.27
CA LEU A 139 3.34 -17.23 -27.33
C LEU A 139 3.57 -15.76 -26.98
N CYS A 140 3.44 -15.44 -25.69
CA CYS A 140 3.55 -14.09 -25.19
C CYS A 140 4.69 -14.01 -24.18
N GLN A 141 5.52 -12.97 -24.29
CA GLN A 141 6.55 -12.61 -23.33
C GLN A 141 6.14 -11.28 -22.67
N MET A 142 6.09 -11.26 -21.34
CA MET A 142 5.72 -10.08 -20.55
C MET A 142 6.74 -9.84 -19.45
N ASP A 143 7.25 -8.62 -19.38
CA ASP A 143 8.22 -8.19 -18.39
C ASP A 143 7.54 -7.31 -17.33
N LEU A 144 7.63 -7.71 -16.06
CA LEU A 144 7.04 -6.98 -14.95
C LEU A 144 7.89 -7.09 -13.69
N LEU A 145 8.30 -5.94 -13.13
CA LEU A 145 9.02 -5.85 -11.85
C LEU A 145 10.32 -6.67 -11.80
N GLY A 146 11.05 -6.71 -12.93
CA GLY A 146 12.34 -7.41 -13.01
C GLY A 146 12.23 -8.92 -13.25
N THR A 147 11.02 -9.45 -13.45
CA THR A 147 10.80 -10.83 -13.88
C THR A 147 10.13 -10.87 -15.24
N THR A 148 10.46 -11.91 -16.00
CA THR A 148 9.86 -12.19 -17.31
C THR A 148 8.98 -13.42 -17.19
N ILE A 149 7.74 -13.33 -17.68
CA ILE A 149 6.87 -14.50 -17.86
C ILE A 149 6.69 -14.75 -19.34
N VAL A 150 6.95 -16.00 -19.76
CA VAL A 150 6.65 -16.48 -21.11
C VAL A 150 5.51 -17.48 -21.02
N THR A 151 4.40 -17.23 -21.70
CA THR A 151 3.20 -18.06 -21.58
C THR A 151 2.45 -18.22 -22.90
N THR A 152 1.77 -19.36 -23.06
CA THR A 152 0.69 -19.57 -24.05
C THR A 152 -0.67 -19.73 -23.38
N ASP A 153 -0.77 -19.49 -22.08
CA ASP A 153 -2.01 -19.59 -21.32
C ASP A 153 -2.72 -18.23 -21.32
N LEU A 154 -3.94 -18.17 -21.85
CA LEU A 154 -4.67 -16.92 -22.00
C LEU A 154 -5.12 -16.35 -20.65
N GLY A 155 -5.43 -17.21 -19.67
CA GLY A 155 -5.79 -16.79 -18.32
C GLY A 155 -4.62 -16.10 -17.62
N ILE A 156 -3.43 -16.71 -17.69
CA ILE A 156 -2.20 -16.13 -17.14
C ILE A 156 -1.85 -14.84 -17.86
N ARG A 157 -1.99 -14.78 -19.19
CA ARG A 157 -1.79 -13.53 -19.95
C ARG A 157 -2.70 -12.40 -19.46
N ARG A 158 -4.02 -12.64 -19.41
CA ARG A 158 -4.99 -11.64 -18.92
C ARG A 158 -4.68 -11.20 -17.49
N TYR A 159 -4.26 -12.14 -16.63
CA TYR A 159 -3.86 -11.84 -15.26
C TYR A 159 -2.65 -10.89 -15.20
N ILE A 160 -1.61 -11.14 -15.99
CA ILE A 160 -0.41 -10.31 -16.02
C ILE A 160 -0.71 -8.93 -16.65
N GLU A 161 -1.50 -8.87 -17.72
CA GLU A 161 -1.96 -7.60 -18.30
C GLU A 161 -2.70 -6.74 -17.25
N ASN A 162 -3.56 -7.38 -16.44
CA ASN A 162 -4.22 -6.71 -15.32
C ASN A 162 -3.24 -6.28 -14.21
N ALA A 163 -2.22 -7.09 -13.91
CA ALA A 163 -1.17 -6.73 -12.95
C ALA A 163 -0.35 -5.52 -13.42
N ILE A 164 -0.02 -5.45 -14.72
CA ILE A 164 0.64 -4.29 -15.35
C ILE A 164 -0.26 -3.05 -15.24
N PHE A 165 -1.55 -3.18 -15.57
CA PHE A 165 -2.50 -2.08 -15.46
C PHE A 165 -2.61 -1.55 -14.02
N ARG A 166 -2.75 -2.44 -13.02
CA ARG A 166 -2.79 -2.08 -11.61
C ARG A 166 -1.51 -1.36 -11.17
N LYS A 167 -0.33 -1.87 -11.57
CA LYS A 167 0.95 -1.21 -11.28
C LYS A 167 0.95 0.23 -11.79
N HIS A 168 0.52 0.47 -13.03
CA HIS A 168 0.43 1.83 -13.58
C HIS A 168 -0.51 2.74 -12.79
N GLN A 169 -1.67 2.23 -12.33
CA GLN A 169 -2.58 3.01 -11.48
C GLN A 169 -1.94 3.36 -10.13
N LEU A 170 -1.24 2.40 -9.52
CA LEU A 170 -0.56 2.61 -8.24
C LEU A 170 0.61 3.60 -8.36
N ASP A 171 1.35 3.55 -9.47
CA ASP A 171 2.45 4.49 -9.69
C ASP A 171 1.92 5.92 -9.87
N LYS A 172 0.78 6.12 -10.55
CA LYS A 172 0.09 7.44 -10.57
C LYS A 172 -0.27 7.93 -9.17
N ILE A 173 -0.80 7.05 -8.32
CA ILE A 173 -1.11 7.38 -6.92
C ILE A 173 0.17 7.75 -6.16
N LYS A 174 1.26 7.02 -6.40
CA LYS A 174 2.54 7.29 -5.75
C LYS A 174 3.11 8.65 -6.10
N HIS A 175 2.88 9.14 -7.32
CA HIS A 175 3.36 10.44 -7.77
C HIS A 175 2.40 11.61 -7.45
N SER A 176 1.23 11.36 -6.87
CA SER A 176 0.31 12.43 -6.45
C SER A 176 0.92 13.33 -5.36
N ASN A 177 0.89 14.64 -5.59
CA ASN A 177 1.39 15.66 -4.65
C ASN A 177 0.70 15.59 -3.28
N PHE A 178 -0.60 15.26 -3.24
CA PHE A 178 -1.34 15.12 -1.99
C PHE A 178 -0.91 13.86 -1.19
N ALA A 179 -0.48 12.82 -1.90
CA ALA A 179 0.10 11.62 -1.27
C ALA A 179 1.57 11.82 -0.85
N ASN A 180 2.17 12.97 -1.15
CA ASN A 180 3.53 13.35 -0.77
C ASN A 180 3.57 14.52 0.22
N SER A 181 2.47 15.29 0.37
CA SER A 181 2.40 16.43 1.29
C SER A 181 2.32 16.02 2.75
N SER A 182 1.76 14.84 3.04
CA SER A 182 1.84 14.23 4.37
C SER A 182 2.95 13.16 4.35
N SER A 183 4.20 13.56 4.60
CA SER A 183 5.29 12.65 4.94
C SER A 183 5.02 11.99 6.29
N TYR A 184 3.98 11.16 6.34
CA TYR A 184 3.50 10.52 7.55
C TYR A 184 4.40 9.34 7.89
N MET A 185 4.86 9.29 9.14
CA MET A 185 5.75 8.24 9.62
C MET A 185 5.11 6.87 9.40
N GLY A 186 5.87 5.92 8.84
CA GLY A 186 5.40 4.55 8.62
C GLY A 186 4.50 4.33 7.41
N SER A 187 4.40 5.28 6.48
CA SER A 187 3.61 5.11 5.25
C SER A 187 4.01 3.85 4.46
N LYS A 188 3.02 2.99 4.16
CA LYS A 188 3.21 1.74 3.40
C LYS A 188 3.24 1.91 1.88
N LYS A 189 3.36 3.15 1.40
CA LYS A 189 3.37 3.50 -0.04
C LYS A 189 4.34 2.68 -0.89
N LYS A 190 5.53 2.37 -0.37
CA LYS A 190 6.54 1.56 -1.08
C LYS A 190 6.13 0.10 -1.24
N ILE A 191 5.40 -0.45 -0.27
CA ILE A 191 4.98 -1.86 -0.25
C ILE A 191 3.52 -2.05 -0.68
N VAL A 192 2.80 -1.00 -1.07
CA VAL A 192 1.36 -1.09 -1.36
C VAL A 192 1.05 -2.07 -2.50
N GLY A 193 1.94 -2.15 -3.50
CA GLY A 193 1.80 -3.14 -4.58
C GLY A 193 1.92 -4.58 -4.07
N PHE A 194 2.83 -4.83 -3.12
CA PHE A 194 2.93 -6.13 -2.45
C PHE A 194 1.64 -6.44 -1.69
N VAL A 195 1.14 -5.51 -0.87
CA VAL A 195 -0.08 -5.70 -0.06
C VAL A 195 -1.28 -6.03 -0.94
N LEU A 196 -1.50 -5.26 -2.01
CA LEU A 196 -2.63 -5.47 -2.91
C LEU A 196 -2.54 -6.81 -3.64
N GLU A 197 -1.38 -7.15 -4.20
CA GLU A 197 -1.23 -8.43 -4.88
C GLU A 197 -1.38 -9.61 -3.93
N SER A 198 -0.99 -9.48 -2.65
CA SER A 198 -1.15 -10.55 -1.65
C SER A 198 -2.60 -10.83 -1.26
N ILE A 199 -3.49 -9.84 -1.33
CA ILE A 199 -4.90 -10.03 -0.94
C ILE A 199 -5.78 -10.48 -2.11
N LEU A 200 -5.38 -10.21 -3.36
CA LEU A 200 -6.16 -10.49 -4.57
C LEU A 200 -6.75 -11.91 -4.64
N PRO A 201 -6.00 -12.99 -4.33
CA PRO A 201 -6.52 -14.36 -4.41
C PRO A 201 -7.69 -14.62 -3.45
N HIS A 202 -7.85 -13.78 -2.43
CA HIS A 202 -8.84 -13.94 -1.38
C HIS A 202 -10.07 -13.03 -1.58
N LEU A 203 -10.11 -12.29 -2.69
CA LEU A 203 -11.20 -11.34 -2.96
C LEU A 203 -12.34 -12.00 -3.74
N THR A 204 -13.53 -11.50 -3.46
CA THR A 204 -14.78 -11.72 -4.18
C THR A 204 -15.34 -10.39 -4.65
N ASP A 205 -16.30 -10.39 -5.57
CA ASP A 205 -16.95 -9.17 -6.07
C ASP A 205 -17.66 -8.36 -4.96
N GLU A 206 -18.01 -9.01 -3.84
CA GLU A 206 -18.65 -8.38 -2.68
C GLU A 206 -17.65 -7.93 -1.60
N SER A 207 -16.34 -8.05 -1.87
CA SER A 207 -15.31 -7.74 -0.87
C SER A 207 -15.31 -6.26 -0.48
N VAL A 208 -15.26 -6.05 0.83
CA VAL A 208 -15.15 -4.74 1.46
C VAL A 208 -13.85 -4.68 2.23
N PHE A 209 -13.11 -3.57 2.10
CA PHE A 209 -11.83 -3.40 2.75
C PHE A 209 -11.95 -2.56 4.01
N LEU A 210 -11.32 -3.02 5.09
CA LEU A 210 -11.20 -2.29 6.35
C LEU A 210 -9.73 -2.00 6.64
N ASP A 211 -9.35 -0.73 6.51
CA ASP A 211 -8.02 -0.23 6.88
C ASP A 211 -8.08 0.36 8.29
N ILE A 212 -7.80 -0.47 9.29
CA ILE A 212 -7.99 -0.14 10.72
C ILE A 212 -7.00 0.91 11.28
N MET A 213 -5.87 1.12 10.59
CA MET A 213 -4.80 2.04 10.97
C MET A 213 -4.30 2.77 9.71
N CYS A 214 -5.20 3.55 9.12
CA CYS A 214 -5.00 4.08 7.77
C CYS A 214 -3.85 5.09 7.68
N GLY A 215 -3.51 5.79 8.78
CA GLY A 215 -2.44 6.78 8.82
C GLY A 215 -2.52 7.78 7.67
N SER A 216 -1.50 7.80 6.81
CA SER A 216 -1.48 8.63 5.59
C SER A 216 -2.60 8.34 4.58
N GLY A 217 -3.32 7.22 4.68
CA GLY A 217 -4.31 6.79 3.70
C GLY A 217 -3.76 6.11 2.45
N ALA A 218 -2.45 5.84 2.38
CA ALA A 218 -1.81 5.26 1.20
C ALA A 218 -2.36 3.89 0.81
N VAL A 219 -2.62 3.02 1.79
CA VAL A 219 -3.20 1.68 1.57
C VAL A 219 -4.70 1.82 1.26
N SER A 220 -5.43 2.58 2.07
CA SER A 220 -6.83 2.94 1.81
C SER A 220 -7.10 3.42 0.38
N ASN A 221 -6.27 4.32 -0.15
CA ASN A 221 -6.42 4.85 -1.51
C ASN A 221 -6.21 3.78 -2.59
N ALA A 222 -5.21 2.92 -2.37
CA ALA A 222 -4.91 1.83 -3.28
C ALA A 222 -6.06 0.80 -3.32
N LEU A 223 -6.61 0.45 -2.15
CA LEU A 223 -7.79 -0.41 -2.01
C LEU A 223 -9.04 0.23 -2.63
N ALA A 224 -9.17 1.56 -2.55
CA ALA A 224 -10.30 2.30 -3.11
C ALA A 224 -10.34 2.30 -4.65
N GLN A 225 -9.27 1.85 -5.32
CA GLN A 225 -9.31 1.59 -6.77
C GLN A 225 -9.94 0.23 -7.11
N MET A 226 -10.14 -0.64 -6.12
CA MET A 226 -10.63 -2.01 -6.32
C MET A 226 -12.03 -2.22 -5.73
N GLY A 227 -12.41 -1.48 -4.68
CA GLY A 227 -13.71 -1.63 -4.05
C GLY A 227 -13.96 -0.63 -2.93
N ASN A 228 -14.98 -0.91 -2.12
CA ASN A 228 -15.37 -0.04 -1.01
C ASN A 228 -14.39 -0.17 0.16
N VAL A 229 -13.95 0.97 0.69
CA VAL A 229 -12.97 1.03 1.79
C VAL A 229 -13.51 1.81 2.97
N TYR A 230 -13.47 1.19 4.13
CA TYR A 230 -13.63 1.85 5.42
C TYR A 230 -12.24 2.08 6.02
N ALA A 231 -11.89 3.35 6.19
CA ALA A 231 -10.61 3.76 6.77
C ALA A 231 -10.83 4.26 8.20
N SER A 232 -10.11 3.67 9.14
CA SER A 232 -10.13 4.01 10.55
C SER A 232 -8.71 4.27 11.05
N ASP A 233 -8.61 5.11 12.07
CA ASP A 233 -7.37 5.41 12.79
C ASP A 233 -7.75 5.99 14.16
N ALA A 234 -6.85 5.90 15.13
CA ALA A 234 -7.02 6.54 16.43
C ALA A 234 -6.98 8.07 16.31
N GLN A 235 -6.33 8.61 15.28
CA GLN A 235 -6.25 10.04 15.02
C GLN A 235 -7.24 10.47 13.93
N ASP A 236 -8.12 11.41 14.28
CA ASP A 236 -9.17 11.91 13.38
C ASP A 236 -8.65 12.46 12.05
N PHE A 237 -7.50 13.13 12.11
CA PHE A 237 -6.82 13.69 10.94
C PHE A 237 -6.44 12.61 9.91
N CYS A 238 -6.01 11.42 10.34
CA CYS A 238 -5.67 10.31 9.45
C CYS A 238 -6.89 9.81 8.67
N ARG A 239 -8.05 9.74 9.33
CA ARG A 239 -9.32 9.36 8.69
C ARG A 239 -9.70 10.35 7.58
N LEU A 240 -9.48 11.65 7.82
CA LEU A 240 -9.70 12.69 6.82
C LEU A 240 -8.73 12.56 5.63
N LEU A 241 -7.44 12.34 5.89
CA LEU A 241 -6.44 12.11 4.84
C LEU A 241 -6.80 10.92 3.96
N ALA A 242 -7.16 9.78 4.56
CA ALA A 242 -7.58 8.59 3.84
C ALA A 242 -8.83 8.84 2.97
N LYS A 243 -9.81 9.60 3.48
CA LYS A 243 -11.00 9.97 2.72
C LYS A 243 -10.69 10.86 1.52
N ILE A 244 -9.78 11.82 1.66
CA ILE A 244 -9.36 12.69 0.55
C ILE A 244 -8.59 11.87 -0.49
N GLN A 245 -7.64 11.05 -0.05
CA GLN A 245 -6.84 10.23 -0.96
C GLN A 245 -7.69 9.21 -1.72
N GLY A 246 -8.63 8.54 -1.06
CA GLY A 246 -9.55 7.56 -1.67
C GLY A 246 -10.68 8.16 -2.52
N LYS A 247 -10.56 9.40 -2.99
CA LYS A 247 -11.57 10.12 -3.80
C LYS A 247 -12.93 10.35 -3.09
N GLY A 248 -13.01 10.08 -1.78
CA GLY A 248 -14.23 10.26 -0.98
C GLY A 248 -14.60 11.73 -0.75
N PHE A 249 -13.63 12.63 -0.84
CA PHE A 249 -13.80 14.08 -0.83
C PHE A 249 -13.23 14.68 -2.13
N ASN A 250 -14.09 15.32 -2.93
CA ASN A 250 -13.75 15.85 -4.24
C ASN A 250 -14.01 17.37 -4.32
N SER A 251 -13.60 18.01 -5.42
CA SER A 251 -13.76 19.46 -5.60
C SER A 251 -15.22 19.91 -5.47
N ASP A 252 -16.17 19.12 -5.95
CA ASP A 252 -17.59 19.48 -5.90
C ASP A 252 -18.13 19.45 -4.47
N LYS A 253 -17.78 18.42 -3.69
CA LYS A 253 -18.09 18.35 -2.25
C LYS A 253 -17.42 19.50 -1.49
N ALA A 254 -16.18 19.84 -1.83
CA ALA A 254 -15.48 20.97 -1.23
C ALA A 254 -16.19 22.30 -1.56
N LYS A 255 -16.59 22.51 -2.81
CA LYS A 255 -17.36 23.70 -3.23
C LYS A 255 -18.72 23.78 -2.55
N LEU A 256 -19.42 22.65 -2.40
CA LEU A 256 -20.70 22.60 -1.69
C LEU A 256 -20.53 22.94 -0.22
N LEU A 257 -19.52 22.37 0.44
CA LEU A 257 -19.20 22.67 1.83
C LEU A 257 -18.83 24.15 2.00
N LEU A 258 -17.97 24.67 1.12
CA LEU A 258 -17.62 26.09 1.09
C LEU A 258 -18.88 26.93 0.93
N LYS A 259 -19.76 26.64 -0.03
CA LYS A 259 -21.01 27.40 -0.22
C LYS A 259 -21.87 27.44 1.04
N ASN A 260 -21.93 26.34 1.79
CA ASN A 260 -22.71 26.27 3.03
C ASN A 260 -22.07 27.12 4.14
N ILE A 261 -20.74 27.11 4.26
CA ILE A 261 -20.02 27.87 5.29
C ILE A 261 -19.88 29.34 4.91
N TYR A 262 -19.79 29.66 3.62
CA TYR A 262 -19.43 30.99 3.13
C TYR A 262 -20.51 32.02 3.45
N LYS A 263 -21.77 31.60 3.56
CA LYS A 263 -22.85 32.47 3.99
C LYS A 263 -22.62 32.93 5.43
N ASP A 264 -22.55 31.97 6.36
CA ASP A 264 -22.34 32.27 7.78
C ASP A 264 -21.00 32.99 8.02
N TYR A 265 -19.97 32.64 7.25
CA TYR A 265 -18.68 33.35 7.27
C TYR A 265 -18.82 34.82 6.88
N ASN A 266 -19.50 35.13 5.77
CA ASN A 266 -19.69 36.51 5.32
C ASN A 266 -20.58 37.29 6.28
N ASP A 267 -21.64 36.66 6.78
CA ASP A 267 -22.56 37.29 7.74
C ASP A 267 -21.77 37.67 9.03
N ASN A 268 -20.99 36.73 9.58
CA ASN A 268 -20.13 36.98 10.74
C ASN A 268 -19.04 38.03 10.45
N LEU A 269 -18.44 37.99 9.25
CA LEU A 269 -17.41 38.95 8.85
C LEU A 269 -17.99 40.37 8.77
N ASN A 270 -19.17 40.53 8.15
CA ASN A 270 -19.84 41.82 8.04
C ASN A 270 -20.21 42.38 9.42
N GLU A 271 -20.70 41.53 10.33
CA GLU A 271 -21.05 41.93 11.68
C GLU A 271 -19.81 42.37 12.48
N LEU A 272 -18.71 41.61 12.37
CA LEU A 272 -17.44 42.01 12.98
C LEU A 272 -16.88 43.30 12.37
N GLN A 273 -17.02 43.51 11.06
CA GLN A 273 -16.65 44.77 10.42
C GLN A 273 -17.53 45.94 10.89
N HIS A 274 -18.82 45.71 11.14
CA HIS A 274 -19.71 46.73 11.69
C HIS A 274 -19.30 47.10 13.13
N GLU A 275 -19.10 46.11 14.00
CA GLU A 275 -18.82 46.35 15.42
C GLU A 275 -17.38 46.85 15.67
N CYS A 276 -16.40 46.37 14.90
CA CYS A 276 -14.98 46.66 15.10
C CYS A 276 -14.36 47.58 14.04
N GLY A 277 -15.09 47.95 12.98
CA GLY A 277 -14.55 48.69 11.85
C GLY A 277 -13.91 50.02 12.23
N SER A 278 -14.62 50.85 13.00
CA SER A 278 -14.10 52.14 13.46
C SER A 278 -12.89 52.02 14.38
N ALA A 279 -12.83 50.94 15.18
CA ALA A 279 -11.67 50.65 16.01
C ALA A 279 -10.47 50.26 15.14
N LEU A 280 -10.65 49.41 14.14
CA LEU A 280 -9.60 49.02 13.20
C LEU A 280 -9.08 50.20 12.39
N GLU A 281 -9.96 51.09 11.91
CA GLU A 281 -9.56 52.30 11.18
C GLU A 281 -8.77 53.28 12.06
N ALA A 282 -9.20 53.46 13.31
CA ALA A 282 -8.50 54.31 14.28
C ALA A 282 -7.12 53.71 14.63
N GLU A 283 -7.05 52.40 14.85
CA GLU A 283 -5.80 51.67 15.09
C GLU A 283 -4.85 51.80 13.89
N ASP A 284 -5.32 51.52 12.68
CA ASP A 284 -4.54 51.63 11.44
C ASP A 284 -4.00 53.04 11.23
N SER A 285 -4.82 54.06 11.50
CA SER A 285 -4.41 55.47 11.43
C SER A 285 -3.27 55.79 12.39
N ILE A 286 -3.29 55.22 13.61
CA ILE A 286 -2.23 55.39 14.61
C ILE A 286 -0.96 54.66 14.19
N PHE A 287 -1.07 53.43 13.68
CA PHE A 287 0.07 52.64 13.19
C PHE A 287 0.83 53.33 12.06
N HIS A 288 0.15 54.15 11.25
CA HIS A 288 0.76 54.87 10.14
C HIS A 288 1.23 56.30 10.48
N MET A 289 1.19 56.71 11.76
CA MET A 289 1.69 58.03 12.17
C MET A 289 3.22 58.14 12.14
N ASP A 290 3.72 59.36 11.91
CA ASP A 290 5.16 59.64 11.97
C ASP A 290 5.67 59.62 13.43
N LEU A 291 6.54 58.64 13.71
CA LEU A 291 7.18 58.43 15.00
C LEU A 291 8.14 59.55 15.43
N ASN A 292 8.43 60.52 14.56
CA ASN A 292 9.17 61.73 14.94
C ASN A 292 8.38 62.59 15.95
N HIS A 293 7.05 62.48 15.97
CA HIS A 293 6.16 63.18 16.91
C HIS A 293 5.66 62.24 18.02
N ARG A 294 6.60 61.63 18.75
CA ARG A 294 6.33 60.56 19.74
C ARG A 294 5.24 60.88 20.76
N GLN A 295 5.19 62.13 21.23
CA GLN A 295 4.20 62.55 22.23
C GLN A 295 2.78 62.49 21.67
N HIS A 296 2.58 62.95 20.44
CA HIS A 296 1.29 62.92 19.76
C HIS A 296 0.83 61.50 19.42
N VAL A 297 1.75 60.61 19.05
CA VAL A 297 1.45 59.18 18.84
C VAL A 297 1.02 58.52 20.14
N LEU A 298 1.71 58.81 21.26
CA LEU A 298 1.37 58.26 22.57
C LEU A 298 -0.01 58.74 23.04
N GLU A 299 -0.31 60.03 22.87
CA GLU A 299 -1.62 60.62 23.19
C GLU A 299 -2.73 59.98 22.35
N SER A 300 -2.53 59.87 21.03
CA SER A 300 -3.50 59.24 20.12
C SER A 300 -3.75 57.76 20.47
N TYR A 301 -2.71 57.03 20.87
CA TYR A 301 -2.84 55.63 21.30
C TYR A 301 -3.52 55.50 22.68
N GLN A 302 -3.26 56.41 23.61
CA GLN A 302 -3.96 56.45 24.89
C GLN A 302 -5.45 56.75 24.71
N ASP A 303 -5.77 57.71 23.86
CA ASP A 303 -7.15 58.04 23.50
C ASP A 303 -7.85 56.86 22.83
N PHE A 304 -7.15 56.12 21.96
CA PHE A 304 -7.67 54.89 21.37
C PHE A 304 -8.02 53.83 22.41
N ILE A 305 -7.10 53.50 23.33
CA ILE A 305 -7.35 52.53 24.41
C ILE A 305 -8.52 52.94 25.31
N ASN A 306 -8.66 54.25 25.57
CA ASN A 306 -9.72 54.75 26.44
C ASN A 306 -11.11 54.74 25.78
N ASN A 307 -11.17 54.84 24.46
CA ASN A 307 -12.42 54.98 23.71
C ASN A 307 -12.87 53.69 23.03
N PHE A 308 -11.97 52.73 22.82
CA PHE A 308 -12.30 51.45 22.20
C PHE A 308 -12.01 50.28 23.14
N GLU A 309 -12.99 49.40 23.28
CA GLU A 309 -12.85 48.15 24.02
C GLU A 309 -12.14 47.12 23.13
N LEU A 310 -10.87 46.82 23.43
CA LEU A 310 -10.06 45.91 22.62
C LEU A 310 -10.62 44.48 22.63
N TYR A 311 -10.71 43.88 21.45
CA TYR A 311 -11.03 42.47 21.33
C TYR A 311 -9.89 41.62 21.90
N SER A 312 -10.20 40.78 22.89
CA SER A 312 -9.27 39.82 23.48
C SER A 312 -9.94 38.45 23.49
N SER A 313 -9.29 37.46 22.86
CA SER A 313 -9.79 36.08 22.77
C SER A 313 -9.87 35.36 24.12
N THR A 314 -9.35 35.97 25.18
CA THR A 314 -9.31 35.43 26.54
C THR A 314 -10.16 36.22 27.54
N ASP A 315 -10.69 37.39 27.18
CA ASP A 315 -11.47 38.24 28.09
C ASP A 315 -12.99 38.18 27.84
N VAL A 316 -13.72 38.59 28.89
CA VAL A 316 -15.20 38.64 28.95
C VAL A 316 -15.83 39.44 27.80
N ASN A 317 -15.10 40.39 27.21
CA ASN A 317 -15.60 41.23 26.13
C ASN A 317 -15.81 40.48 24.81
N SER A 318 -15.04 39.41 24.57
CA SER A 318 -15.29 38.53 23.42
C SER A 318 -16.67 37.86 23.50
N LYS A 319 -17.16 37.53 24.70
CA LYS A 319 -18.51 36.97 24.91
C LYS A 319 -19.61 37.97 24.55
N LYS A 320 -19.45 39.26 24.94
CA LYS A 320 -20.43 40.30 24.62
C LYS A 320 -20.56 40.55 23.11
N ILE A 321 -19.46 40.43 22.37
CA ILE A 321 -19.46 40.55 20.91
C ILE A 321 -20.07 39.29 20.29
N LEU A 322 -19.74 38.10 20.81
CA LEU A 322 -20.37 36.84 20.38
C LEU A 322 -21.89 36.83 20.62
N ASP A 323 -22.39 37.36 21.74
CA ASP A 323 -23.81 37.47 22.07
C ASP A 323 -24.59 38.46 21.16
N LYS A 324 -23.89 39.31 20.40
CA LYS A 324 -24.50 40.18 19.38
C LYS A 324 -24.56 39.52 18.01
N ILE A 325 -23.63 38.59 17.74
CA ILE A 325 -23.49 37.89 16.46
C ILE A 325 -24.38 36.63 16.41
N TYR A 326 -24.66 36.00 17.57
CA TYR A 326 -25.48 34.79 17.71
C TYR A 326 -26.79 35.03 18.47
#